data_AF-A0A5C5RD48-F1
#
_entry.id   AF-A0A5C5RD48-F1
#
_cell.length_a   1.000
_cell.length_b   1.000
_cell.length_c   1.000
_cell.angle_alpha   90.00
_cell.angle_beta   90.00
_cell.angle_gamma   90.00
#
_symmetry.space_group_name_H-M   'P 1'
#
loop_
_entity.id
_entity.type
_entity.pdbx_description
1 polymer ?
#
loop_
_entity_poly.entity_id
_entity_poly.type
_entity_poly.pdbx_seq_one_letter_code
_entity_poly.pdbx_strand_id
1 'polypeptide(L)'
;TRLTTNFANLARGESRQENLRNTLNMINNRFNSLANWDNPKGDRYTVEVEIISVDIDIKGDGRQFPMIEILQTIIIDHKTGKRIEGIVGNNFSSYVRDYDFSVLLLNHNRDRAEFSLPDQFGELHGKLFQYFLQSDLYRQNFSKAPVICLSVAGSRTYTRTDNEHPILGVEYQQGERSLTDQYFAKMGLEVRYFMP
;
A
#
# COMPACT_ATOMS: atom_id res chain seq x y z
N THR A 1 -17.63 4.18 8.34
CA THR A 1 -17.22 4.97 7.15
C THR A 1 -15.73 4.79 6.95
N ARG A 2 -15.25 4.31 5.78
CA ARG A 2 -13.81 4.12 5.50
C ARG A 2 -13.11 5.48 5.56
N LEU A 3 -12.37 5.80 6.62
CA LEU A 3 -11.74 7.11 6.80
C LEU A 3 -10.32 7.20 6.23
N THR A 4 -9.72 6.08 5.82
CA THR A 4 -8.25 5.90 5.88
C THR A 4 -7.54 5.57 4.56
N THR A 5 -8.18 5.72 3.38
CA THR A 5 -7.43 5.67 2.11
C THR A 5 -7.36 7.02 1.42
N ASN A 6 -6.14 7.41 1.03
CA ASN A 6 -5.86 8.71 0.42
C ASN A 6 -6.67 8.93 -0.87
N PHE A 7 -6.82 7.90 -1.72
CA PHE A 7 -7.70 7.99 -2.89
C PHE A 7 -9.19 8.09 -2.55
N ALA A 8 -9.67 7.40 -1.51
CA ALA A 8 -11.07 7.52 -1.10
C ALA A 8 -11.39 8.91 -0.55
N ASN A 9 -10.41 9.59 0.05
CA ASN A 9 -10.54 10.99 0.46
C ASN A 9 -10.55 11.95 -0.74
N LEU A 10 -9.72 11.70 -1.76
CA LEU A 10 -9.72 12.49 -3.01
C LEU A 10 -11.05 12.39 -3.78
N ALA A 11 -11.75 11.26 -3.65
CA ALA A 11 -13.02 10.99 -4.31
C ALA A 11 -14.27 11.58 -3.60
N ARG A 12 -14.09 12.46 -2.60
CA ARG A 12 -15.19 13.09 -1.84
C ARG A 12 -15.43 14.55 -2.25
N GLY A 13 -16.64 15.02 -1.94
CA GLY A 13 -17.05 16.41 -2.17
C GLY A 13 -17.44 16.70 -3.63
N GLU A 14 -17.68 17.99 -3.89
CA GLU A 14 -18.11 18.48 -5.21
C GLU A 14 -16.97 18.43 -6.24
N SER A 15 -15.72 18.71 -5.81
CA SER A 15 -14.52 18.69 -6.68
C SER A 15 -13.89 17.31 -6.88
N ARG A 16 -14.55 16.22 -6.48
CA ARG A 16 -13.99 14.85 -6.51
C ARG A 16 -13.41 14.43 -7.86
N GLN A 17 -14.08 14.77 -8.95
CA GLN A 17 -13.65 14.39 -10.29
C GLN A 17 -12.38 15.13 -10.71
N GLU A 18 -12.29 16.42 -10.39
CA GLU A 18 -11.12 17.23 -10.66
C GLU A 18 -9.93 16.79 -9.81
N ASN A 19 -10.15 16.52 -8.52
CA ASN A 19 -9.13 15.98 -7.61
C ASN A 19 -8.52 14.67 -8.14
N LEU A 20 -9.36 13.74 -8.61
CA LEU A 20 -8.91 12.48 -9.19
C LEU A 20 -8.13 12.72 -10.49
N ARG A 21 -8.62 13.56 -11.40
CA ARG A 21 -7.91 13.90 -12.64
C ARG A 21 -6.55 14.51 -12.38
N ASN A 22 -6.47 15.47 -11.46
CA ASN A 22 -5.22 16.12 -11.08
C ASN A 22 -4.23 15.13 -10.46
N THR A 23 -4.71 14.22 -9.63
CA THR A 23 -3.88 13.16 -9.02
C THR A 23 -3.33 12.20 -10.07
N LEU A 24 -4.17 11.74 -11.01
CA LEU A 24 -3.72 10.85 -12.09
C LEU A 24 -2.73 11.55 -13.02
N ASN A 25 -2.96 12.84 -13.34
CA ASN A 25 -2.02 13.65 -14.11
C ASN A 25 -0.68 13.82 -13.38
N MET A 26 -0.70 14.07 -12.07
CA MET A 26 0.51 14.14 -11.26
C MET A 26 1.29 12.81 -11.29
N ILE A 27 0.62 11.67 -11.18
CA ILE A 27 1.23 10.34 -11.29
C ILE A 27 1.87 10.15 -12.67
N ASN A 28 1.14 10.46 -13.74
CA ASN A 28 1.66 10.39 -15.12
C ASN A 28 2.91 11.24 -15.30
N ASN A 29 2.85 12.52 -14.89
CA ASN A 29 3.96 13.45 -15.01
C ASN A 29 5.18 12.96 -14.21
N ARG A 30 4.97 12.48 -12.98
CA ARG A 30 6.06 11.97 -12.15
C ARG A 30 6.68 10.71 -12.75
N PHE A 31 5.87 9.77 -13.24
CA PHE A 31 6.36 8.56 -13.88
C PHE A 31 7.21 8.87 -15.12
N ASN A 32 6.71 9.74 -16.00
CA ASN A 32 7.44 10.13 -17.21
C ASN A 32 8.74 10.88 -16.89
N SER A 33 8.76 11.72 -15.85
CA SER A 33 9.97 12.40 -15.39
C SER A 33 11.04 11.43 -14.89
N LEU A 34 10.64 10.31 -14.28
CA LEU A 34 11.56 9.27 -13.81
C LEU A 34 12.02 8.35 -14.96
N ALA A 35 11.13 8.00 -15.87
CA ALA A 35 11.42 7.19 -17.07
C ALA A 35 11.84 8.08 -18.25
N ASN A 36 12.94 8.83 -18.09
CA ASN A 36 13.35 9.88 -19.02
C ASN A 36 14.31 9.44 -20.15
N TRP A 37 14.99 8.30 -20.01
CA TRP A 37 16.08 7.88 -20.91
C TRP A 37 15.66 7.68 -22.38
N ASP A 38 14.38 7.41 -22.63
CA ASP A 38 13.81 7.22 -23.96
C ASP A 38 12.48 7.98 -24.16
N ASN A 39 12.32 9.07 -23.41
CA ASN A 39 11.09 9.85 -23.28
C ASN A 39 11.34 11.37 -23.31
N PRO A 40 11.86 11.93 -24.42
CA PRO A 40 12.31 13.32 -24.48
C PRO A 40 11.18 14.35 -24.29
N LYS A 41 9.92 13.96 -24.55
CA LYS A 41 8.75 14.83 -24.40
C LYS A 41 8.04 14.67 -23.06
N GLY A 42 8.39 13.66 -22.27
CA GLY A 42 7.74 13.38 -21.00
C GLY A 42 6.28 12.93 -21.11
N ASP A 43 5.85 12.42 -22.27
CA ASP A 43 4.46 12.07 -22.58
C ASP A 43 4.29 10.61 -23.07
N ARG A 44 5.36 9.81 -23.08
CA ARG A 44 5.35 8.44 -23.61
C ARG A 44 4.47 7.48 -22.82
N TYR A 45 4.38 7.65 -21.50
CA TYR A 45 3.75 6.67 -20.62
C TYR A 45 2.47 7.21 -19.99
N THR A 46 1.47 6.36 -19.84
CA THR A 46 0.33 6.59 -18.95
C THR A 46 0.28 5.50 -17.89
N VAL A 47 0.11 5.90 -16.63
CA VAL A 47 -0.11 4.99 -15.51
C VAL A 47 -1.60 4.91 -15.25
N GLU A 48 -2.19 3.78 -15.59
CA GLU A 48 -3.54 3.42 -15.19
C GLU A 48 -3.51 2.80 -13.80
N VAL A 49 -4.64 2.95 -13.09
CA VAL A 49 -4.81 2.49 -11.72
C VAL A 49 -6.15 1.76 -11.64
N GLU A 50 -6.10 0.50 -11.22
CA GLU A 50 -7.27 -0.34 -10.99
C GLU A 50 -7.47 -0.56 -9.49
N ILE A 51 -8.71 -0.48 -9.03
CA ILE A 51 -9.09 -0.82 -7.66
C ILE A 51 -9.37 -2.32 -7.61
N ILE A 52 -8.59 -3.02 -6.79
CA ILE A 52 -8.80 -4.43 -6.49
C ILE A 52 -9.46 -4.52 -5.12
N SER A 53 -10.67 -5.07 -5.09
CA SER A 53 -11.41 -5.36 -3.86
C SER A 53 -11.38 -6.85 -3.61
N VAL A 54 -11.01 -7.24 -2.39
CA VAL A 54 -10.96 -8.64 -1.97
C VAL A 54 -11.95 -8.83 -0.84
N ASP A 55 -12.94 -9.66 -1.11
CA ASP A 55 -13.95 -10.06 -0.14
C ASP A 55 -13.69 -11.49 0.32
N ILE A 56 -14.03 -11.77 1.57
CA ILE A 56 -13.92 -13.10 2.17
C ILE A 56 -15.30 -13.56 2.64
N ASP A 57 -15.65 -14.81 2.30
CA ASP A 57 -16.77 -15.50 2.93
C ASP A 57 -16.23 -16.28 4.14
N ILE A 58 -16.50 -15.75 5.33
CA ILE A 58 -15.98 -16.29 6.59
C ILE A 58 -16.73 -17.57 6.99
N LYS A 59 -18.04 -17.65 6.66
CA LYS A 59 -18.91 -18.74 7.12
C LYS A 59 -19.13 -19.83 6.07
N GLY A 60 -18.79 -19.55 4.81
CA GLY A 60 -19.14 -20.40 3.68
C GLY A 60 -20.63 -20.32 3.32
N ASP A 61 -21.34 -19.28 3.77
CA ASP A 61 -22.78 -19.10 3.56
C ASP A 61 -23.10 -18.10 2.43
N GLY A 62 -22.08 -17.69 1.68
CA GLY A 62 -22.16 -16.72 0.60
C GLY A 62 -22.13 -15.26 1.06
N ARG A 63 -22.12 -14.98 2.37
CA ARG A 63 -22.06 -13.60 2.87
C ARG A 63 -20.63 -13.09 2.87
N GLN A 64 -20.39 -12.10 2.03
CA GLN A 64 -19.08 -11.51 1.84
C GLN A 64 -18.77 -10.43 2.87
N PHE A 65 -17.57 -10.51 3.45
CA PHE A 65 -16.97 -9.46 4.26
C PHE A 65 -15.86 -8.77 3.46
N PRO A 66 -15.88 -7.44 3.29
CA PRO A 66 -14.83 -6.75 2.57
C PRO A 66 -13.54 -6.74 3.39
N MET A 67 -12.52 -7.44 2.91
CA MET A 67 -11.29 -7.66 3.66
C MET A 67 -10.26 -6.57 3.39
N ILE A 68 -9.83 -6.45 2.13
CA ILE A 68 -8.83 -5.47 1.70
C ILE A 68 -9.22 -4.80 0.40
N GLU A 69 -8.76 -3.56 0.23
CA GLU A 69 -8.74 -2.90 -1.08
C GLU A 69 -7.35 -2.37 -1.35
N ILE A 70 -6.87 -2.62 -2.57
CA ILE A 70 -5.54 -2.23 -3.02
C ILE A 70 -5.62 -1.68 -4.43
N LEU A 71 -4.62 -0.90 -4.81
CA LEU A 71 -4.47 -0.43 -6.17
C LEU A 71 -3.43 -1.28 -6.91
N GLN A 72 -3.79 -1.66 -8.14
CA GLN A 72 -2.86 -2.20 -9.12
C GLN A 72 -2.56 -1.12 -10.16
N THR A 73 -1.27 -0.92 -10.45
CA THR A 73 -0.87 -0.02 -11.53
C THR A 73 -0.66 -0.78 -12.82
N ILE A 74 -0.92 -0.12 -13.94
CA ILE A 74 -0.66 -0.63 -15.28
C ILE A 74 -0.03 0.49 -16.10
N ILE A 75 1.06 0.19 -16.80
CA ILE A 75 1.80 1.17 -17.59
C ILE A 75 1.46 0.98 -19.06
N ILE A 76 0.91 2.01 -19.68
CA ILE A 76 0.66 2.08 -21.12
C ILE A 76 1.85 2.78 -21.77
N ASP A 77 2.56 2.08 -22.64
CA ASP A 77 3.63 2.65 -23.46
C ASP A 77 3.06 3.04 -24.83
N HIS A 78 2.84 4.34 -25.04
CA HIS A 78 2.26 4.87 -26.29
C HIS A 78 3.16 4.70 -27.50
N LYS A 79 4.48 4.49 -27.29
CA LYS A 79 5.43 4.30 -28.39
C LYS A 79 5.37 2.88 -28.94
N THR A 80 5.20 1.89 -28.06
CA THR A 80 5.20 0.47 -28.45
C THR A 80 3.80 -0.15 -28.49
N GLY A 81 2.79 0.55 -27.98
CA GLY A 81 1.42 0.06 -27.85
C GLY A 81 1.25 -1.01 -26.77
N LYS A 82 2.25 -1.21 -25.91
CA LYS A 82 2.24 -2.26 -24.89
C LYS A 82 1.51 -1.82 -23.62
N ARG A 83 0.77 -2.75 -23.03
CA ARG A 83 0.21 -2.67 -21.67
C ARG A 83 1.11 -3.52 -20.76
N ILE A 84 1.77 -2.88 -19.81
CA ILE A 84 2.76 -3.51 -18.93
C ILE A 84 2.17 -3.59 -17.52
N GLU A 85 2.10 -4.79 -16.96
CA GLU A 85 1.63 -5.01 -15.60
C GLU A 85 2.57 -4.32 -14.61
N GLY A 86 2.03 -3.39 -13.82
CA GLY A 86 2.74 -2.66 -12.78
C GLY A 86 2.85 -3.47 -11.49
N ILE A 87 2.75 -2.79 -10.34
CA ILE A 87 2.83 -3.41 -9.02
C ILE A 87 1.46 -3.28 -8.34
N VAL A 88 1.05 -4.34 -7.65
CA VAL A 88 -0.16 -4.39 -6.82
C VAL A 88 0.18 -4.09 -5.35
N GLY A 89 -0.77 -3.56 -4.58
CA GLY A 89 -0.61 -3.31 -3.14
C GLY A 89 -0.54 -1.83 -2.75
N ASN A 90 -0.54 -0.92 -3.73
CA ASN A 90 -0.55 0.51 -3.48
C ASN A 90 -1.85 0.93 -2.75
N ASN A 91 -1.77 1.96 -1.90
CA ASN A 91 -2.92 2.51 -1.16
C ASN A 91 -3.74 1.44 -0.41
N PHE A 92 -3.03 0.63 0.38
CA PHE A 92 -3.56 -0.51 1.12
C PHE A 92 -4.63 -0.11 2.15
N SER A 93 -5.87 -0.52 1.90
CA SER A 93 -7.04 -0.40 2.77
C SER A 93 -7.36 -1.74 3.42
N SER A 94 -7.70 -1.77 4.71
CA SER A 94 -8.15 -2.98 5.37
C SER A 94 -9.04 -2.66 6.57
N TYR A 95 -10.22 -3.29 6.62
CA TYR A 95 -11.15 -3.14 7.75
C TYR A 95 -10.57 -3.69 9.05
N VAL A 96 -9.83 -4.80 8.96
CA VAL A 96 -9.20 -5.42 10.12
C VAL A 96 -8.09 -4.51 10.64
N ARG A 97 -7.30 -3.89 9.75
CA ARG A 97 -6.28 -2.90 10.14
C ARG A 97 -6.91 -1.69 10.82
N ASP A 98 -7.95 -1.13 10.23
CA ASP A 98 -8.62 0.04 10.78
C ASP A 98 -9.18 -0.26 12.18
N TYR A 99 -9.80 -1.43 12.35
CA TYR A 99 -10.27 -1.89 13.66
C TYR A 99 -9.13 -2.04 14.67
N ASP A 100 -8.05 -2.73 14.29
CA ASP A 100 -6.90 -2.96 15.16
C ASP A 100 -6.35 -1.61 15.68
N PHE A 101 -6.05 -0.67 14.80
CA PHE A 101 -5.43 0.60 15.20
C PHE A 101 -6.40 1.59 15.82
N SER A 102 -7.61 1.73 15.27
CA SER A 102 -8.52 2.83 15.65
C SER A 102 -9.47 2.45 16.78
N VAL A 103 -9.66 1.16 17.05
CA VAL A 103 -10.57 0.67 18.08
C VAL A 103 -9.81 -0.15 19.12
N LEU A 104 -9.18 -1.26 18.73
CA LEU A 104 -8.60 -2.21 19.67
C LEU A 104 -7.41 -1.60 20.43
N LEU A 105 -6.43 -1.04 19.71
CA LEU A 105 -5.25 -0.43 20.31
C LEU A 105 -5.61 0.79 21.17
N LEU A 106 -6.53 1.62 20.68
CA LEU A 106 -7.00 2.81 21.38
C LEU A 106 -7.71 2.45 22.69
N ASN A 107 -8.65 1.49 22.63
CA ASN A 107 -9.40 1.07 23.82
C ASN A 107 -8.49 0.37 24.84
N HIS A 108 -7.53 -0.44 24.39
CA HIS A 108 -6.58 -1.13 25.28
C HIS A 108 -5.74 -0.15 26.12
N ASN A 109 -5.39 1.01 25.55
CA ASN A 109 -4.52 2.00 26.19
C ASN A 109 -5.27 3.16 26.87
N ARG A 110 -6.61 3.26 26.74
CA ARG A 110 -7.39 4.44 27.18
C ARG A 110 -7.14 4.85 28.64
N ASP A 111 -7.04 3.87 29.54
CA ASP A 111 -6.90 4.11 30.99
C ASP A 111 -5.57 3.59 31.55
N ARG A 112 -4.57 3.39 30.68
CA ARG A 112 -3.23 2.91 31.08
C ARG A 112 -2.24 4.05 31.15
N ALA A 113 -1.39 4.04 32.18
CA ALA A 113 -0.30 5.01 32.32
C ALA A 113 0.81 4.79 31.29
N GLU A 114 1.04 3.55 30.89
CA GLU A 114 2.08 3.16 29.95
C GLU A 114 1.47 2.51 28.70
N PHE A 115 2.06 2.84 27.54
CA PHE A 115 1.67 2.24 26.28
C PHE A 115 2.02 0.75 26.25
N SER A 116 1.05 -0.07 25.84
CA SER A 116 1.26 -1.51 25.61
C SER A 116 0.43 -1.99 24.43
N LEU A 117 0.81 -3.13 23.87
CA LEU A 117 0.06 -3.75 22.78
C LEU A 117 -1.00 -4.70 23.33
N PRO A 118 -2.20 -4.76 22.72
CA PRO A 118 -3.15 -5.83 22.95
C PRO A 118 -2.53 -7.19 22.64
N ASP A 119 -2.97 -8.23 23.34
CA ASP A 119 -2.62 -9.61 22.98
C ASP A 119 -3.05 -9.88 21.52
N GLN A 120 -2.18 -10.58 20.78
CA GLN A 120 -2.43 -10.96 19.37
C GLN A 120 -2.65 -9.78 18.40
N PHE A 121 -2.25 -8.55 18.76
CA PHE A 121 -2.40 -7.37 17.91
C PHE A 121 -1.87 -7.60 16.48
N GLY A 122 -2.74 -7.49 15.47
CA GLY A 122 -2.42 -7.71 14.05
C GLY A 122 -2.32 -9.17 13.59
N GLU A 123 -2.51 -10.16 14.46
CA GLU A 123 -2.39 -11.58 14.06
C GLU A 123 -3.47 -12.04 13.08
N LEU A 124 -4.73 -11.67 13.34
CA LEU A 124 -5.84 -12.04 12.46
C LEU A 124 -5.61 -11.48 11.06
N HIS A 125 -5.28 -10.18 10.98
CA HIS A 125 -5.04 -9.53 9.70
C HIS A 125 -3.83 -10.13 8.98
N GLY A 126 -2.74 -10.39 9.71
CA GLY A 126 -1.55 -11.06 9.18
C GLY A 126 -1.87 -12.41 8.55
N LYS A 127 -2.62 -13.26 9.26
CA LYS A 127 -3.05 -14.57 8.76
C LYS A 127 -3.94 -14.45 7.53
N LEU A 128 -4.94 -13.58 7.56
CA LEU A 128 -5.84 -13.35 6.43
C LEU A 128 -5.09 -12.89 5.17
N PHE A 129 -4.14 -11.97 5.33
CA PHE A 129 -3.32 -11.49 4.22
C PHE A 129 -2.43 -12.60 3.65
N GLN A 130 -1.77 -13.40 4.50
CA GLN A 130 -0.97 -14.53 4.06
C GLN A 130 -1.82 -15.58 3.32
N TYR A 131 -3.02 -15.89 3.82
CA TYR A 131 -3.95 -16.79 3.13
C TYR A 131 -4.35 -16.25 1.75
N PHE A 132 -4.61 -14.94 1.65
CA PHE A 132 -4.88 -14.31 0.36
C PHE A 132 -3.71 -14.50 -0.62
N LEU A 133 -2.47 -14.20 -0.21
CA LEU A 133 -1.30 -14.38 -1.08
C LEU A 133 -1.04 -15.84 -1.50
N GLN A 134 -1.41 -16.80 -0.64
CA GLN A 134 -1.26 -18.22 -0.93
C GLN A 134 -2.42 -18.81 -1.75
N SER A 135 -3.52 -18.07 -1.89
CA SER A 135 -4.71 -18.53 -2.60
C SER A 135 -4.49 -18.67 -4.11
N ASP A 136 -5.23 -19.58 -4.73
CA ASP A 136 -5.23 -19.71 -6.18
C ASP A 136 -5.79 -18.46 -6.86
N LEU A 137 -6.72 -17.75 -6.21
CA LEU A 137 -7.25 -16.48 -6.70
C LEU A 137 -6.14 -15.45 -6.89
N TYR A 138 -5.21 -15.33 -5.93
CA TYR A 138 -4.08 -14.42 -6.07
C TYR A 138 -3.16 -14.83 -7.22
N ARG A 139 -2.78 -16.11 -7.29
CA ARG A 139 -1.89 -16.64 -8.34
C ARG A 139 -2.47 -16.53 -9.75
N GLN A 140 -3.79 -16.61 -9.87
CA GLN A 140 -4.50 -16.49 -11.16
C GLN A 140 -4.58 -15.04 -11.65
N ASN A 141 -4.58 -14.06 -10.75
CA ASN A 141 -4.79 -12.65 -11.09
C ASN A 141 -3.52 -11.80 -11.03
N PHE A 142 -2.48 -12.24 -10.30
CA PHE A 142 -1.26 -11.46 -10.08
C PHE A 142 -0.01 -12.29 -10.29
N SER A 143 0.94 -11.73 -11.06
CA SER A 143 2.24 -12.36 -11.31
C SER A 143 3.33 -11.93 -10.32
N LYS A 144 3.09 -10.87 -9.54
CA LYS A 144 4.06 -10.24 -8.63
C LYS A 144 3.51 -10.18 -7.21
N ALA A 145 4.39 -10.30 -6.23
CA ALA A 145 4.09 -10.03 -4.82
C ALA A 145 3.68 -8.56 -4.62
N PRO A 146 2.85 -8.25 -3.61
CA PRO A 146 2.39 -6.88 -3.40
C PRO A 146 3.50 -6.04 -2.75
N VAL A 147 3.54 -4.75 -3.09
CA VAL A 147 4.38 -3.77 -2.41
C VAL A 147 3.50 -2.70 -1.81
N ILE A 148 3.74 -2.38 -0.54
CA ILE A 148 3.02 -1.36 0.21
C ILE A 148 3.98 -0.22 0.50
N CYS A 149 3.70 0.95 -0.07
CA CYS A 149 4.49 2.15 0.14
C CYS A 149 3.88 2.98 1.28
N LEU A 150 4.65 3.22 2.33
CA LEU A 150 4.26 4.05 3.46
C LEU A 150 5.26 5.17 3.64
N SER A 151 4.75 6.39 3.87
CA SER A 151 5.58 7.48 4.35
C SER A 151 5.75 7.33 5.86
N VAL A 152 6.99 7.31 6.32
CA VAL A 152 7.32 7.29 7.75
C VAL A 152 7.89 8.65 8.15
N ALA A 153 7.23 9.31 9.09
CA ALA A 153 7.78 10.43 9.82
C ALA A 153 8.00 9.93 11.25
N GLY A 154 9.25 9.77 11.67
CA GLY A 154 9.56 9.19 12.97
C GLY A 154 10.71 9.92 13.66
N SER A 155 10.68 9.93 14.99
CA SER A 155 11.77 10.37 15.88
C SER A 155 12.96 9.40 15.93
N ARG A 156 13.03 8.49 14.95
CA ARG A 156 13.91 7.34 14.93
C ARG A 156 15.18 7.68 14.16
N THR A 157 16.31 7.17 14.65
CA THR A 157 17.59 7.31 13.95
C THR A 157 17.70 6.26 12.85
N TYR A 158 17.93 6.73 11.63
CA TYR A 158 18.18 5.90 10.46
C TYR A 158 19.65 5.99 10.08
N THR A 159 20.26 4.85 9.79
CA THR A 159 21.66 4.78 9.36
C THR A 159 21.70 4.48 7.87
N ARG A 160 22.41 5.32 7.11
CA ARG A 160 22.65 5.12 5.68
C ARG A 160 23.38 3.81 5.44
N THR A 161 22.94 3.05 4.44
CA THR A 161 23.65 1.87 3.93
C THR A 161 24.42 2.23 2.66
N ASP A 162 25.19 1.26 2.13
CA ASP A 162 25.90 1.42 0.85
C ASP A 162 25.00 1.15 -0.37
N ASN A 163 23.78 0.67 -0.15
CA ASN A 163 22.86 0.37 -1.25
C ASN A 163 22.14 1.64 -1.72
N GLU A 164 22.15 1.87 -3.03
CA GLU A 164 21.51 3.02 -3.68
C GLU A 164 20.69 2.55 -4.87
N HIS A 165 19.38 2.81 -4.83
CA HIS A 165 18.47 2.46 -5.90
C HIS A 165 18.32 3.64 -6.87
N PRO A 166 18.39 3.43 -8.20
CA PRO A 166 18.45 4.52 -9.18
C PRO A 166 17.23 5.46 -9.17
N ILE A 167 16.11 5.03 -8.61
CA ILE A 167 14.85 5.80 -8.54
C ILE A 167 14.41 6.09 -7.09
N LEU A 168 14.77 5.22 -6.14
CA LEU A 168 14.30 5.35 -4.75
C LEU A 168 15.35 6.05 -3.87
N GLY A 169 16.56 6.27 -4.41
CA GLY A 169 17.68 6.87 -3.72
C GLY A 169 18.37 5.91 -2.76
N VAL A 170 18.95 6.49 -1.71
CA VAL A 170 19.79 5.76 -0.76
C VAL A 170 18.93 4.92 0.18
N GLU A 171 19.34 3.68 0.42
CA GLU A 171 18.71 2.80 1.42
C GLU A 171 19.24 3.10 2.83
N TYR A 172 18.33 3.08 3.78
CA TYR A 172 18.59 3.26 5.19
C TYR A 172 18.13 2.03 5.97
N GLN A 173 18.77 1.80 7.11
CA GLN A 173 18.38 0.80 8.09
C GLN A 173 18.04 1.45 9.42
N GLN A 174 17.15 0.79 10.17
CA GLN A 174 16.81 1.14 11.53
C GLN A 174 17.08 -0.06 12.45
N GLY A 175 17.60 0.19 13.67
CA GLY A 175 17.79 -0.85 14.69
C GLY A 175 16.48 -1.46 15.20
N GLU A 176 15.64 -0.68 15.89
CA GLU A 176 14.38 -1.19 16.44
C GLU A 176 13.22 -1.09 15.45
N ARG A 177 12.38 -2.11 15.33
CA ARG A 177 11.17 -2.05 14.47
C ARG A 177 10.09 -1.16 15.07
N SER A 178 9.40 -0.38 14.23
CA SER A 178 8.26 0.42 14.67
C SER A 178 7.04 -0.46 14.90
N LEU A 179 6.01 0.08 15.56
CA LEU A 179 4.74 -0.63 15.69
C LEU A 179 4.19 -1.03 14.32
N THR A 180 4.28 -0.12 13.34
CA THR A 180 3.88 -0.36 11.96
C THR A 180 4.69 -1.50 11.34
N ASP A 181 6.02 -1.48 11.49
CA ASP A 181 6.88 -2.54 10.93
C ASP A 181 6.57 -3.91 11.55
N GLN A 182 6.37 -3.96 12.86
CA GLN A 182 5.98 -5.19 13.56
C GLN A 182 4.61 -5.70 13.11
N TYR A 183 3.67 -4.79 12.87
CA TYR A 183 2.33 -5.14 12.39
C TYR A 183 2.38 -5.72 10.97
N PHE A 184 3.06 -5.06 10.03
CA PHE A 184 3.22 -5.56 8.66
C PHE A 184 4.11 -6.81 8.58
N ALA A 185 5.05 -7.01 9.50
CA ALA A 185 5.81 -8.26 9.58
C ALA A 185 4.91 -9.48 9.84
N LYS A 186 3.77 -9.31 10.55
CA LYS A 186 2.78 -10.39 10.72
C LYS A 186 2.09 -10.79 9.41
N MET A 187 2.16 -9.95 8.38
CA MET A 187 1.69 -10.26 7.04
C MET A 187 2.74 -11.02 6.20
N GLY A 188 3.93 -11.27 6.75
CA GLY A 188 5.07 -11.83 6.01
C GLY A 188 5.81 -10.80 5.16
N LEU A 189 5.63 -9.51 5.43
CA LEU A 189 6.30 -8.43 4.70
C LEU A 189 7.60 -8.00 5.38
N GLU A 190 8.58 -7.65 4.55
CA GLU A 190 9.84 -7.06 4.99
C GLU A 190 9.87 -5.58 4.65
N VAL A 191 10.33 -4.77 5.60
CA VAL A 191 10.45 -3.32 5.42
C VAL A 191 11.83 -2.96 4.90
N ARG A 192 11.86 -2.01 3.96
CA ARG A 192 13.06 -1.33 3.48
C ARG A 192 12.81 0.16 3.45
N TYR A 193 13.78 0.95 3.88
CA TYR A 193 13.64 2.40 3.98
C TYR A 193 14.49 3.06 2.91
N PHE A 194 13.88 3.97 2.15
CA PHE A 194 14.54 4.69 1.07
C PHE A 194 14.28 6.18 1.19
N MET A 195 15.29 6.97 0.86
CA MET A 195 15.18 8.42 0.73
C MET A 195 15.60 8.83 -0.69
N PRO A 196 14.65 9.25 -1.54
CA PRO A 196 14.90 9.65 -2.93
C PRO A 196 15.58 11.00 -3.06
#